data_AF-K4AGT9-F1
#
_entry.id   AF-K4AGT9-F1
#
_cell.length_a   1.000
_cell.length_b   1.000
_cell.length_c   1.000
_cell.angle_alpha   90.00
_cell.angle_beta   90.00
_cell.angle_gamma   90.00
#
_symmetry.space_group_name_H-M   'P 1'
#
loop_
_entity.id
_entity.type
_entity.pdbx_description
1 polymer ?
#
loop_
_entity_poly.entity_id
_entity_poly.type
_entity_poly.pdbx_seq_one_letter_code
_entity_poly.pdbx_strand_id
1 'polypeptide(L)'
;MRGEELQRLSVQQLQELEKTLESGLGSVLKIKSQKILDEINGLERKRMQLIEENSRLKEQLQVARMEMQLGADSEVVYEEGQSSESVTNTSYPPADTDDGGSDTSLRLGLPLFSSK
;
A
#
# COMPACT_ATOMS: atom_id res chain seq x y z
N MET A 1 -2.37 -31.02 28.98
CA MET A 1 -3.31 -31.92 29.67
C MET A 1 -4.65 -31.84 28.97
N ARG A 2 -5.16 -32.95 28.43
CA ARG A 2 -6.45 -32.99 27.71
C ARG A 2 -7.61 -33.53 28.56
N GLY A 3 -7.37 -33.83 29.83
CA GLY A 3 -8.39 -34.30 30.78
C GLY A 3 -8.66 -35.81 30.75
N GLU A 4 -7.98 -36.56 29.89
CA GLU A 4 -8.22 -37.99 29.67
C GLU A 4 -7.82 -38.88 30.88
N GLU A 5 -6.88 -38.41 31.71
CA GLU A 5 -6.33 -39.20 32.84
C GLU A 5 -6.89 -38.80 34.21
N LEU A 6 -7.89 -37.92 34.27
CA LEU A 6 -8.43 -37.37 35.53
C LEU A 6 -9.06 -38.44 36.44
N GLN A 7 -9.59 -39.52 35.85
CA GLN A 7 -10.25 -40.61 36.59
C GLN A 7 -9.31 -41.35 37.56
N ARG A 8 -7.99 -41.22 37.37
CA ARG A 8 -6.97 -41.86 38.21
C ARG A 8 -6.50 -40.98 39.37
N LEU A 9 -6.98 -39.74 39.45
CA LEU A 9 -6.53 -38.77 40.44
C LEU A 9 -7.47 -38.73 41.64
N SER A 10 -6.90 -38.53 42.83
CA SER A 10 -7.68 -38.20 44.02
C SER A 10 -8.22 -36.77 43.95
N VAL A 11 -9.20 -36.45 44.79
CA VAL A 11 -9.75 -35.08 44.90
C VAL A 11 -8.66 -34.05 45.20
N GLN A 12 -7.69 -34.39 46.05
CA GLN A 12 -6.57 -33.50 46.37
C GLN A 12 -5.66 -33.24 45.16
N GLN A 13 -5.35 -34.29 44.39
CA GLN A 13 -4.56 -34.16 43.17
C GLN A 13 -5.28 -33.37 42.09
N LEU A 14 -6.61 -33.52 41.99
CA LEU A 14 -7.43 -32.71 41.09
C LEU A 14 -7.39 -31.22 41.45
N GLN A 15 -7.47 -30.89 42.74
CA GLN A 15 -7.38 -29.50 43.22
C GLN A 15 -6.00 -28.87 42.96
N GLU A 16 -4.92 -29.65 43.11
CA GLU A 16 -3.57 -29.17 42.79
C GLU A 16 -3.38 -28.95 41.28
N LEU A 17 -3.93 -29.87 40.47
CA LEU A 17 -3.93 -29.75 39.02
C LEU A 17 -4.72 -28.52 38.56
N GLU A 18 -5.89 -28.26 39.14
CA GLU A 18 -6.71 -27.08 38.86
C GLU A 18 -5.95 -25.79 39.13
N LYS A 19 -5.33 -25.65 40.32
CA LYS A 19 -4.50 -24.48 40.67
C LYS A 19 -3.34 -24.27 39.69
N THR A 20 -2.68 -25.36 39.29
CA THR A 20 -1.57 -25.31 38.34
C THR A 20 -2.06 -24.87 36.96
N LEU A 21 -3.21 -25.37 36.52
CA LEU A 21 -3.80 -25.04 35.24
C LEU A 21 -4.29 -23.59 35.20
N GLU A 22 -4.93 -23.11 36.26
CA GLU A 22 -5.35 -21.70 36.40
C GLU A 22 -4.15 -20.76 36.36
N SER A 23 -3.09 -21.07 37.11
CA SER A 23 -1.85 -20.29 37.10
C SER A 23 -1.18 -20.27 35.72
N GLY A 24 -1.09 -21.44 35.08
CA GLY A 24 -0.53 -21.59 33.74
C GLY A 24 -1.34 -20.82 32.69
N LEU A 25 -2.66 -20.94 32.71
CA LEU A 25 -3.56 -20.20 31.82
C LEU A 25 -3.45 -18.69 32.03
N GLY A 26 -3.43 -18.23 33.28
CA GLY A 26 -3.23 -16.82 33.60
C GLY A 26 -1.91 -16.28 33.05
N SER A 27 -0.84 -17.06 33.14
CA SER A 27 0.47 -16.71 32.60
C SER A 27 0.46 -16.64 31.06
N VAL A 28 -0.16 -17.62 30.40
CA VAL A 28 -0.30 -17.63 28.93
C VAL A 28 -1.11 -16.44 28.45
N LEU A 29 -2.23 -16.13 29.11
CA LEU A 29 -3.08 -15.00 28.77
C LEU A 29 -2.31 -13.68 28.93
N LYS A 30 -1.62 -13.49 30.07
CA LYS A 30 -0.78 -12.31 30.30
C LYS A 30 0.26 -12.12 29.21
N ILE A 31 1.01 -13.18 28.87
CA ILE A 31 2.04 -13.12 27.82
C ILE A 31 1.43 -12.79 26.47
N LYS A 32 0.31 -13.43 26.11
CA LYS A 32 -0.34 -13.20 24.81
C LYS A 32 -0.89 -11.78 24.70
N SER A 33 -1.51 -11.27 25.77
CA SER A 33 -1.98 -9.89 25.85
C SER A 33 -0.84 -8.88 25.74
N GLN A 34 0.28 -9.12 26.43
CA GLN A 34 1.45 -8.25 26.35
C GLN A 34 2.00 -8.20 24.92
N LYS A 35 2.16 -9.36 24.26
CA LYS A 35 2.63 -9.42 22.86
C LYS A 35 1.74 -8.63 21.92
N ILE A 36 0.42 -8.74 22.06
CA ILE A 36 -0.54 -7.98 21.25
C ILE A 36 -0.38 -6.48 21.50
N LEU A 37 -0.26 -6.06 22.77
CA LEU A 37 -0.07 -4.65 23.11
C LEU A 37 1.24 -4.10 22.53
N ASP A 38 2.33 -4.86 22.60
CA ASP A 38 3.63 -4.47 22.06
C ASP A 38 3.57 -4.30 20.53
N GLU A 39 2.84 -5.18 19.83
CA GLU A 39 2.61 -5.10 18.38
C GLU A 39 1.79 -3.86 18.01
N ILE A 40 0.69 -3.59 18.74
CA ILE A 40 -0.13 -2.38 18.56
C ILE A 40 0.73 -1.13 18.72
N ASN A 41 1.49 -1.04 19.81
CA ASN A 41 2.39 0.09 20.08
C ASN A 41 3.46 0.24 18.98
N GLY A 42 3.95 -0.87 18.43
CA GLY A 42 4.86 -0.88 17.30
C GLY A 42 4.24 -0.26 16.04
N LEU A 43 3.01 -0.67 15.72
CA LEU A 43 2.27 -0.16 14.57
C LEU A 43 1.89 1.31 14.73
N GLU A 44 1.50 1.75 15.93
CA GLU A 44 1.17 3.15 16.21
C GLU A 44 2.38 4.07 16.03
N ARG A 45 3.56 3.66 16.50
CA ARG A 45 4.82 4.40 16.25
C ARG A 45 5.11 4.51 14.76
N LYS A 46 4.99 3.40 14.02
CA LYS A 46 5.21 3.41 12.56
C LYS A 46 4.21 4.30 11.84
N ARG A 47 2.94 4.27 12.24
CA ARG A 47 1.90 5.16 11.71
C ARG A 47 2.27 6.63 11.90
N MET A 48 2.74 6.99 13.10
CA MET A 48 3.12 8.37 13.41
C MET A 48 4.28 8.85 12.52
N GLN A 49 5.33 8.04 12.40
CA GLN A 49 6.48 8.33 11.53
C GLN A 49 6.07 8.51 10.06
N LEU A 50 5.17 7.65 9.56
CA LEU A 50 4.68 7.75 8.19
C LEU A 50 3.85 9.01 7.96
N ILE A 51 3.02 9.42 8.92
CA ILE A 51 2.23 10.66 8.82
C ILE A 51 3.16 11.88 8.76
N GLU A 52 4.18 11.92 9.61
CA GLU A 52 5.16 13.00 9.64
C GLU A 52 5.95 13.06 8.33
N GLU A 53 6.50 11.94 7.87
CA GLU A 53 7.29 11.88 6.64
C GLU A 53 6.44 12.21 5.40
N ASN A 54 5.21 11.71 5.32
CA ASN A 54 4.31 12.02 4.23
C ASN A 54 3.95 13.52 4.19
N SER A 55 3.78 14.14 5.36
CA SER A 55 3.52 15.59 5.46
C SER A 55 4.72 16.39 5.00
N ARG A 56 5.94 16.03 5.44
CA ARG A 56 7.19 16.64 5.00
C ARG A 56 7.40 16.53 3.49
N LEU A 57 7.16 15.35 2.91
CA LEU A 57 7.30 15.14 1.47
C LEU A 57 6.28 15.96 0.67
N LYS A 58 5.04 16.06 1.16
CA LYS A 58 4.01 16.90 0.53
C LYS A 58 4.41 18.38 0.52
N GLU A 59 4.99 18.87 1.61
CA GLU A 59 5.50 20.24 1.68
C GLU A 59 6.66 20.46 0.69
N GLN A 60 7.63 19.54 0.63
CA GLN A 60 8.74 19.62 -0.33
C GLN A 60 8.26 19.63 -1.78
N LEU A 61 7.26 18.80 -2.12
CA LEU A 61 6.66 18.78 -3.45
C LEU A 61 5.93 20.10 -3.78
N GLN A 62 5.27 20.72 -2.80
CA GLN A 62 4.65 22.02 -3.00
C GLN A 62 5.69 23.10 -3.27
N VAL A 63 6.78 23.15 -2.48
CA VAL A 63 7.88 24.09 -2.70
C VAL A 63 8.52 23.89 -4.08
N ALA A 64 8.89 22.66 -4.44
CA ALA A 64 9.47 22.36 -5.75
C ALA A 64 8.55 22.74 -6.92
N ARG A 65 7.23 22.58 -6.75
CA ARG A 65 6.24 23.00 -7.75
C ARG A 65 6.16 24.53 -7.90
N MET A 66 6.27 25.27 -6.79
CA MET A 66 6.31 26.73 -6.81
C MET A 66 7.60 27.26 -7.44
N GLU A 67 8.75 26.66 -7.14
CA GLU A 67 10.04 27.00 -7.76
C GLU A 67 10.03 26.77 -9.28
N MET A 68 9.42 25.67 -9.74
CA MET A 68 9.25 25.40 -11.18
C MET A 68 8.33 26.42 -11.87
N GLN A 69 7.31 26.94 -11.18
CA GLN A 69 6.43 27.99 -11.71
C GLN A 69 7.10 29.36 -11.76
N LEU A 70 7.93 29.70 -10.76
CA LEU A 70 8.68 30.96 -10.73
C LEU A 70 9.87 30.97 -11.70
N GLY A 71 10.46 29.81 -12.01
CA GLY A 71 11.51 29.67 -13.04
C GLY A 71 11.00 29.76 -14.49
N ALA A 72 9.69 29.65 -14.71
CA ALA A 72 9.07 29.81 -16.03
C ALA A 72 8.68 31.26 -16.36
N ASP A 73 8.68 32.16 -15.38
CA ASP A 73 8.34 33.59 -15.55
C ASP A 73 9.57 34.46 -15.84
N SER A 74 10.78 33.90 -15.89
CA SER A 74 11.98 34.59 -16.36
C SER A 74 12.33 34.07 -17.76
N GLU A 75 11.97 34.87 -18.78
CA GLU A 75 12.18 34.67 -20.21
C GLU A 75 10.99 34.05 -20.97
N VAL A 76 9.86 34.76 -20.96
CA VAL A 76 8.88 34.68 -22.06
C VAL A 76 9.22 35.77 -23.05
N VAL A 77 10.21 35.50 -23.92
CA VAL A 77 10.29 36.15 -25.23
C VAL A 77 9.08 35.65 -26.01
N TYR A 78 8.15 36.55 -26.31
CA TYR A 78 7.05 36.27 -27.24
C TYR A 78 7.64 36.04 -28.63
N GLU A 79 7.83 34.79 -29.02
CA GLU A 79 7.93 34.41 -30.43
C GLU A 79 6.63 33.72 -30.83
N GLU A 80 5.81 34.51 -31.51
CA GLU A 80 4.67 34.10 -32.30
C GLU A 80 5.15 33.10 -33.39
N GLY A 81 5.08 31.81 -33.08
CA GLY A 81 5.49 30.73 -33.98
C GLY A 81 4.44 29.64 -34.03
N GLN A 82 3.61 29.70 -35.06
CA GLN A 82 2.62 28.68 -35.42
C GLN A 82 3.26 27.30 -35.67
N SER A 83 2.52 26.22 -35.36
CA SER A 83 2.69 24.84 -35.90
C SER A 83 3.95 24.08 -35.39
N SER A 84 4.01 22.77 -35.13
CA SER A 84 3.20 21.59 -35.47
C SER A 84 3.59 20.41 -34.56
N GLU A 85 2.68 19.42 -34.53
CA GLU A 85 2.88 17.96 -34.44
C GLU A 85 3.58 17.28 -33.25
N SER A 86 2.76 16.41 -32.64
CA SER A 86 3.10 15.29 -31.76
C SER A 86 4.20 14.39 -32.31
N VAL A 87 5.21 14.07 -31.48
CA VAL A 87 6.14 12.96 -31.74
C VAL A 87 5.98 11.91 -30.64
N THR A 88 5.17 10.89 -30.93
CA THR A 88 5.13 9.65 -30.14
C THR A 88 6.33 8.79 -30.58
N ASN A 89 7.43 8.83 -29.83
CA ASN A 89 8.53 7.89 -30.08
C ASN A 89 8.26 6.58 -29.33
N THR A 90 7.41 5.72 -29.91
CA THR A 90 7.37 4.30 -29.53
C THR A 90 8.56 3.62 -30.19
N SER A 91 9.67 3.49 -29.46
CA SER A 91 10.76 2.60 -29.86
C SER A 91 10.37 1.17 -29.52
N TYR A 92 9.82 0.45 -30.49
CA TYR A 92 9.67 -1.01 -30.41
C TYR A 92 11.05 -1.68 -30.40
N PRO A 93 11.24 -2.82 -29.69
CA PRO A 93 12.38 -3.69 -29.89
C PRO A 93 12.23 -4.46 -31.21
N PRO A 94 13.34 -4.88 -31.88
CA PRO A 94 13.24 -5.70 -33.07
C PRO A 94 12.58 -7.04 -32.71
N ALA A 95 11.62 -7.43 -33.54
CA ALA A 95 10.88 -8.66 -33.43
C ALA A 95 11.79 -9.87 -33.61
N ASP A 96 11.84 -10.75 -32.60
CA ASP A 96 12.09 -12.16 -32.79
C ASP A 96 10.76 -12.90 -32.63
N THR A 97 10.24 -13.27 -33.80
CA THR A 97 9.39 -14.42 -34.13
C THR A 97 8.49 -15.06 -33.06
N ASP A 98 7.22 -15.17 -33.48
CA ASP A 98 6.32 -16.29 -33.26
C ASP A 98 5.58 -16.33 -31.92
N ASP A 99 4.44 -15.62 -31.83
CA ASP A 99 3.22 -16.20 -31.26
C ASP A 99 1.99 -15.41 -31.72
N GLY A 100 0.94 -16.14 -32.05
CA GLY A 100 -0.20 -15.66 -32.82
C GLY A 100 -1.22 -14.82 -32.05
N GLY A 101 -1.95 -14.01 -32.81
CA GLY A 101 -3.30 -13.57 -32.46
C GLY A 101 -3.39 -12.29 -31.62
N SER A 102 -3.07 -11.14 -32.20
CA SER A 102 -3.53 -9.85 -31.67
C SER A 102 -4.58 -9.23 -32.58
N ASP A 103 -5.83 -9.49 -32.25
CA ASP A 103 -6.99 -8.82 -32.84
C ASP A 103 -7.23 -7.51 -32.05
N THR A 104 -6.44 -6.47 -32.33
CA THR A 104 -6.63 -5.13 -31.75
C THR A 104 -7.35 -4.23 -32.73
N SER A 105 -8.63 -4.50 -33.00
CA SER A 105 -9.47 -3.56 -33.74
C SER A 105 -10.10 -2.54 -32.77
N LEU A 106 -9.60 -1.31 -32.76
CA LEU A 106 -10.32 -0.17 -32.19
C LEU A 106 -11.12 0.52 -33.30
N ARG A 107 -12.46 0.54 -33.20
CA ARG A 107 -13.31 1.29 -34.12
C ARG A 107 -13.37 2.75 -33.70
N LEU A 108 -12.59 3.59 -34.36
CA LEU A 108 -12.71 5.05 -34.31
C LEU A 108 -13.72 5.52 -35.37
N GLY A 109 -14.83 6.08 -34.89
CA GLY A 109 -15.66 7.15 -35.49
C GLY A 109 -16.18 7.02 -36.93
N LEU A 110 -17.48 7.27 -37.12
CA LEU A 110 -18.01 7.81 -38.38
C LEU A 110 -19.04 8.92 -38.10
N PRO A 111 -19.27 9.83 -39.06
CA PRO A 111 -19.22 11.27 -38.82
C PRO A 111 -20.59 11.96 -38.91
N LEU A 112 -20.61 13.18 -38.36
CA LEU A 112 -21.41 14.36 -38.73
C LEU A 112 -22.61 14.10 -39.66
N PHE A 113 -23.83 14.15 -39.10
CA PHE A 113 -25.00 14.63 -39.84
C PHE A 113 -25.82 15.61 -38.99
N SER A 114 -25.58 16.88 -39.31
CA SER A 114 -26.54 17.98 -39.53
C SER A 114 -27.72 18.17 -38.59
N SER A 115 -27.72 19.35 -37.95
CA SER A 115 -28.90 20.12 -37.54
C SER A 115 -30.06 20.04 -38.53
N LYS A 116 -31.27 19.92 -37.99
CA LYS A 116 -32.35 20.86 -38.32
C LYS A 116 -33.21 21.15 -37.10
#